data_AF-A0A2X3IG02-F1
#
_entry.id   AF-A0A2X3IG02-F1
#
_cell.length_a   1.000
_cell.length_b   1.000
_cell.length_c   1.000
_cell.angle_alpha   90.00
_cell.angle_beta   90.00
_cell.angle_gamma   90.00
#
_symmetry.space_group_name_H-M   'P 1'
#
loop_
_entity.id
_entity.type
_entity.pdbx_description
1 polymer ?
#
loop_
_entity_poly.entity_id
_entity_poly.type
_entity_poly.pdbx_seq_one_letter_code
_entity_poly.pdbx_strand_id
1 'polypeptide(L)'
;MKLLILGNHTCGNRGDSAILRGLIDAITTLDDSVHVDVMSRYPVSSAWLLGRPVLGDGLYKQMKQHNNAAGLVGRVKKVLRRRYQHHVLVAKATNTGRLRNIAIPQGFIDFVKSLQEYDAIIQVGGSFFVDLYGVTQFEHALCSFMARKTGLYGRAQRWSVPGSAV
;
A
#
# COMPACT_ATOMS: atom_id res chain seq x y z
N MET A 1 16.97 3.68 -9.36
CA MET A 1 15.67 2.99 -9.14
C MET A 1 14.91 3.69 -8.02
N LYS A 2 13.58 3.79 -8.08
CA LYS A 2 12.74 4.35 -7.01
C LYS A 2 11.88 3.27 -6.35
N LEU A 3 12.12 2.99 -5.08
CA LEU A 3 11.39 2.00 -4.29
C LEU A 3 10.46 2.68 -3.29
N LEU A 4 9.28 2.10 -3.08
CA LEU A 4 8.39 2.47 -1.98
C LEU A 4 8.30 1.33 -0.97
N ILE A 5 8.67 1.60 0.28
CA ILE A 5 8.36 0.72 1.39
C ILE A 5 7.07 1.19 2.04
N LEU A 6 6.03 0.36 1.93
CA LEU A 6 4.69 0.65 2.38
C LEU A 6 4.42 -0.11 3.67
N GLY A 7 4.37 0.62 4.79
CA GLY A 7 4.09 0.09 6.12
C GLY A 7 2.74 0.60 6.64
N ASN A 8 2.00 -0.22 7.38
CA ASN A 8 0.83 0.26 8.11
C ASN A 8 1.29 0.90 9.44
N HIS A 9 1.22 0.13 10.54
CA HIS A 9 1.78 0.49 11.85
C HIS A 9 3.26 0.12 11.98
N THR A 10 3.77 -0.65 11.04
CA THR A 10 5.10 -1.27 11.05
C THR A 10 6.23 -0.25 11.01
N CYS A 11 5.99 0.97 10.57
CA CYS A 11 7.00 2.03 10.67
C CYS A 11 6.97 2.76 12.02
N GLY A 12 5.96 2.53 12.87
CA GLY A 12 5.70 3.28 14.10
C GLY A 12 6.06 2.55 15.40
N ASN A 13 6.46 1.27 15.32
CA ASN A 13 6.96 0.50 16.46
C ASN A 13 8.49 0.40 16.43
N ARG A 14 9.16 0.43 17.59
CA ARG A 14 10.63 0.41 17.69
C ARG A 14 11.25 -0.84 17.05
N GLY A 15 10.66 -2.00 17.28
CA GLY A 15 11.15 -3.28 16.74
C GLY A 15 11.05 -3.33 15.22
N ASP A 16 9.85 -3.10 14.70
CA ASP A 16 9.62 -3.06 13.25
C ASP A 16 10.45 -1.96 12.55
N SER A 17 10.67 -0.82 13.23
CA SER A 17 11.53 0.25 12.73
C SER A 17 13.02 -0.14 12.70
N ALA A 18 13.48 -1.01 13.60
CA ALA A 18 14.84 -1.52 13.55
C ALA A 18 15.03 -2.46 12.35
N ILE A 19 14.06 -3.35 12.10
CA ILE A 19 14.05 -4.23 10.93
C ILE A 19 14.03 -3.40 9.64
N LEU A 20 13.15 -2.39 9.59
CA LEU A 20 13.03 -1.52 8.42
C LEU A 20 14.29 -0.69 8.17
N ARG A 21 14.95 -0.19 9.23
CA ARG A 21 16.25 0.46 9.10
C ARG A 21 17.31 -0.47 8.52
N GLY A 22 17.41 -1.70 9.03
CA GLY A 22 18.33 -2.69 8.48
C GLY A 22 18.05 -3.03 7.02
N LEU A 23 16.78 -3.11 6.62
CA LEU A 23 16.40 -3.31 5.22
C LEU A 23 16.84 -2.13 4.33
N ILE A 24 16.58 -0.90 4.77
CA ILE A 24 16.98 0.31 4.02
C ILE A 24 18.50 0.37 3.91
N ASP A 25 19.21 0.14 5.01
CA ASP A 25 20.67 0.15 5.07
C ASP A 25 21.29 -0.90 4.13
N ALA A 26 20.73 -2.12 4.12
CA ALA A 26 21.14 -3.18 3.20
C ALA A 26 20.92 -2.79 1.73
N ILE A 27 19.77 -2.19 1.38
CA ILE A 27 19.50 -1.73 0.01
C ILE A 27 20.51 -0.65 -0.38
N THR A 28 20.73 0.36 0.46
CA THR A 28 21.65 1.46 0.19
C THR A 28 23.11 1.00 0.11
N THR A 29 23.49 -0.02 0.89
CA THR A 29 24.83 -0.61 0.82
C THR A 29 25.05 -1.38 -0.49
N LEU A 30 24.01 -2.04 -1.00
CA LEU A 30 24.08 -2.80 -2.26
C LEU A 30 24.08 -1.88 -3.49
N ASP A 31 23.28 -0.81 -3.46
CA ASP A 31 23.17 0.17 -4.53
C ASP A 31 22.72 1.52 -3.97
N ASP A 32 23.64 2.48 -3.92
CA ASP A 32 23.41 3.82 -3.38
C ASP A 32 22.58 4.73 -4.30
N SER A 33 22.40 4.31 -5.57
CA SER A 33 21.54 5.00 -6.55
C SER A 33 20.05 4.70 -6.34
N VAL A 34 19.71 3.78 -5.43
CA VAL A 34 18.32 3.43 -5.12
C VAL A 34 17.71 4.45 -4.17
N HIS A 35 16.71 5.17 -4.66
CA HIS A 35 15.91 6.07 -3.85
C HIS A 35 14.78 5.30 -3.17
N VAL A 36 14.82 5.18 -1.84
CA VAL A 36 13.81 4.43 -1.07
C VAL A 36 12.90 5.39 -0.33
N ASP A 37 11.64 5.52 -0.71
CA ASP A 37 10.63 6.21 0.10
C ASP A 37 9.98 5.26 1.10
N VAL A 38 9.53 5.80 2.25
CA VAL A 38 8.75 5.05 3.24
C VAL A 38 7.41 5.73 3.42
N MET A 39 6.32 4.96 3.42
CA MET A 39 4.96 5.46 3.68
C MET A 39 4.34 4.76 4.89
N SER A 40 3.68 5.53 5.77
CA SER A 40 2.99 5.02 6.96
C SER A 40 1.71 5.77 7.29
N ARG A 41 0.80 5.11 8.02
CA ARG A 41 -0.34 5.77 8.68
C ARG A 41 0.09 6.75 9.78
N TYR A 42 1.28 6.58 10.35
CA TYR A 42 1.83 7.39 11.44
C TYR A 42 3.15 8.05 11.03
N PRO A 43 3.14 8.99 10.07
CA PRO A 43 4.36 9.49 9.46
C PRO A 43 5.28 10.21 10.46
N VAL A 44 4.73 10.96 11.42
CA VAL A 44 5.53 11.74 12.39
C VAL A 44 6.33 10.83 13.32
N SER A 45 5.67 9.87 13.98
CA SER A 45 6.36 8.95 14.89
C SER A 45 7.31 8.02 14.14
N SER A 46 6.92 7.59 12.94
CA SER A 46 7.76 6.74 12.10
C SER A 46 9.01 7.47 11.62
N ALA A 47 8.88 8.75 11.25
CA ALA A 47 10.01 9.56 10.83
C ALA A 47 11.03 9.73 11.97
N TRP A 48 10.55 9.93 13.19
CA TRP A 48 11.42 10.02 14.36
C TRP A 48 12.15 8.71 14.65
N LEU A 49 11.47 7.56 14.55
CA LEU A 49 12.07 6.25 14.79
C LEU A 49 13.05 5.80 13.69
N LEU A 50 12.77 6.17 12.44
CA LEU A 50 13.61 5.82 11.29
C LEU A 50 14.72 6.84 11.03
N GLY A 51 14.66 8.03 11.64
CA GLY A 51 15.62 9.12 11.42
C GLY A 51 15.55 9.72 10.02
N ARG A 52 14.38 9.64 9.36
CA ARG A 52 14.22 10.04 7.94
C ARG A 52 12.77 10.46 7.63
N PRO A 53 12.51 11.23 6.55
CA PRO A 53 11.15 11.57 6.18
C PRO A 53 10.32 10.32 5.85
N VAL A 54 9.06 10.34 6.30
CA VAL A 54 8.07 9.28 6.04
C VAL A 54 6.81 9.91 5.46
N LEU A 55 6.37 9.42 4.31
CA LEU A 55 5.16 9.83 3.63
C LEU A 55 3.92 9.38 4.42
N GLY A 56 2.88 10.21 4.42
CA GLY A 56 1.60 9.84 5.01
C GLY A 56 0.75 8.99 4.06
N ASP A 57 0.17 7.91 4.58
CA ASP A 57 -0.73 7.02 3.84
C ASP A 57 -1.95 7.78 3.26
N GLY A 58 -1.99 7.87 1.92
CA GLY A 58 -3.04 8.54 1.17
C GLY A 58 -4.41 7.89 1.34
N LEU A 59 -4.48 6.55 1.37
CA LEU A 59 -5.73 5.82 1.55
C LEU A 59 -6.30 6.04 2.96
N TYR A 60 -5.44 6.04 3.98
CA TYR A 60 -5.87 6.30 5.35
C TYR A 60 -6.40 7.74 5.54
N LYS A 61 -5.70 8.74 4.99
CA LYS A 61 -6.17 10.14 5.00
C LYS A 61 -7.55 10.29 4.36
N GLN A 62 -7.73 9.67 3.20
CA GLN A 62 -9.02 9.66 2.50
C GLN A 62 -10.10 8.95 3.33
N MET A 63 -9.80 7.78 3.88
CA MET A 63 -10.74 7.05 4.74
C MET A 63 -11.18 7.89 5.94
N LYS A 64 -10.26 8.61 6.60
CA LYS A 64 -10.57 9.50 7.73
C LYS A 64 -11.51 10.64 7.32
N GLN A 65 -11.28 11.27 6.17
CA GLN A 65 -12.15 12.32 5.64
C GLN A 65 -13.57 11.80 5.35
N HIS A 66 -13.69 10.65 4.68
CA HIS A 66 -15.00 10.04 4.40
C HIS A 66 -15.73 9.54 5.65
N ASN A 67 -14.99 9.16 6.69
CA ASN A 67 -15.57 8.69 7.95
C ASN A 67 -16.25 9.81 8.74
N ASN A 68 -15.82 11.06 8.53
CA ASN A 68 -16.35 12.26 9.19
C ASN A 68 -17.57 12.88 8.48
N ALA A 69 -18.03 12.30 7.37
CA ALA A 69 -19.24 12.77 6.69
C ALA A 69 -20.48 12.59 7.59
N ALA A 70 -21.12 13.70 7.97
CA ALA A 70 -22.28 13.73 8.84
C ALA A 70 -23.57 13.30 8.11
N GLY A 71 -24.43 12.54 8.79
CA GLY A 71 -25.78 12.18 8.32
C GLY A 71 -26.09 10.67 8.27
N LEU A 72 -27.38 10.33 8.42
CA LEU A 72 -27.87 8.94 8.45
C LEU A 72 -27.66 8.21 7.10
N VAL A 73 -27.93 8.90 5.99
CA VAL A 73 -27.67 8.39 4.62
C VAL A 73 -26.18 8.17 4.38
N GLY A 74 -25.34 9.06 4.92
CA GLY A 74 -23.88 8.93 4.88
C GLY A 74 -23.39 7.69 5.61
N ARG A 75 -24.00 7.34 6.76
CA ARG A 75 -23.68 6.10 7.50
C ARG A 75 -24.06 4.85 6.72
N VAL A 76 -25.24 4.81 6.11
CA VAL A 76 -25.68 3.64 5.31
C VAL A 76 -24.78 3.45 4.09
N LYS A 77 -24.50 4.53 3.34
CA LYS A 77 -23.56 4.50 2.21
C LYS A 77 -22.16 4.06 2.65
N LYS A 78 -21.69 4.51 3.83
CA LYS A 78 -20.41 4.11 4.41
C LYS A 78 -20.35 2.61 4.72
N VAL A 79 -21.40 2.04 5.30
CA VAL A 79 -21.47 0.60 5.62
C VAL A 79 -21.47 -0.24 4.35
N LEU A 80 -22.33 0.09 3.39
CA LEU A 80 -22.34 -0.58 2.08
C LEU A 80 -20.98 -0.48 1.38
N ARG A 81 -20.39 0.72 1.36
CA ARG A 81 -19.10 0.93 0.73
C ARG A 81 -18.02 0.06 1.37
N ARG A 82 -17.87 0.08 2.70
CA ARG A 82 -16.91 -0.78 3.41
C ARG A 82 -17.11 -2.27 3.11
N ARG A 83 -18.38 -2.70 2.97
CA ARG A 83 -18.72 -4.10 2.71
C ARG A 83 -18.45 -4.54 1.27
N TYR A 84 -18.58 -3.67 0.27
CA TYR A 84 -18.47 -4.08 -1.14
C TYR A 84 -17.26 -3.50 -1.89
N GLN A 85 -16.56 -2.52 -1.32
CA GLN A 85 -15.45 -1.83 -1.99
C GLN A 85 -14.28 -2.75 -2.33
N HIS A 86 -13.94 -3.69 -1.45
CA HIS A 86 -12.90 -4.67 -1.73
C HIS A 86 -13.27 -5.58 -2.92
N HIS A 87 -14.54 -5.97 -3.08
CA HIS A 87 -14.98 -6.73 -4.26
C HIS A 87 -14.84 -5.93 -5.56
N VAL A 88 -15.12 -4.62 -5.53
CA VAL A 88 -14.92 -3.73 -6.69
C VAL A 88 -13.43 -3.58 -7.00
N LEU A 89 -12.58 -3.44 -5.98
CA LEU A 89 -11.14 -3.33 -6.14
C LEU A 89 -10.52 -4.62 -6.68
N VAL A 90 -10.94 -5.78 -6.18
CA VAL A 90 -10.55 -7.09 -6.71
C VAL A 90 -10.95 -7.20 -8.18
N ALA A 91 -12.22 -6.96 -8.51
CA ALA A 91 -12.72 -7.04 -9.89
C ALA A 91 -11.97 -6.11 -10.86
N LYS A 92 -11.54 -4.94 -10.40
CA LYS A 92 -10.69 -4.03 -11.19
C LYS A 92 -9.26 -4.52 -11.30
N ALA A 93 -8.65 -4.99 -10.22
CA ALA A 93 -7.28 -5.50 -10.21
C ALA A 93 -7.14 -6.76 -11.09
N THR A 94 -8.13 -7.65 -11.07
CA THR A 94 -8.15 -8.89 -11.88
C THR A 94 -8.75 -8.69 -13.27
N ASN A 95 -9.37 -7.54 -13.54
CA ASN A 95 -10.13 -7.24 -14.76
C ASN A 95 -11.29 -8.22 -15.05
N THR A 96 -11.86 -8.84 -14.01
CA THR A 96 -12.93 -9.86 -14.10
C THR A 96 -14.26 -9.40 -13.52
N GLY A 97 -15.36 -9.94 -14.06
CA GLY A 97 -16.72 -9.73 -13.53
C GLY A 97 -17.39 -8.39 -13.86
N ARG A 98 -18.67 -8.25 -13.50
CA ARG A 98 -19.50 -7.06 -13.79
C ARG A 98 -19.11 -5.83 -12.95
N LEU A 99 -18.50 -6.03 -11.79
CA LEU A 99 -18.11 -4.96 -10.86
C LEU A 99 -16.91 -4.14 -11.36
N ARG A 100 -16.16 -4.62 -12.37
CA ARG A 100 -15.00 -3.90 -12.93
C ARG A 100 -15.36 -2.53 -13.53
N ASN A 101 -16.59 -2.37 -14.01
CA ASN A 101 -17.08 -1.15 -14.65
C ASN A 101 -17.56 -0.10 -13.64
N ILE A 102 -17.64 -0.44 -12.34
CA ILE A 102 -18.08 0.49 -11.31
C ILE A 102 -16.96 1.50 -11.04
N ALA A 103 -17.32 2.78 -10.87
CA ALA A 103 -16.36 3.82 -10.51
C ALA A 103 -15.83 3.59 -9.08
N ILE A 104 -14.51 3.65 -8.91
CA ILE A 104 -13.89 3.68 -7.58
C ILE A 104 -13.73 5.13 -7.10
N PRO A 105 -13.70 5.38 -5.78
CA PRO A 105 -13.51 6.72 -5.26
C PRO A 105 -12.21 7.37 -5.78
N GLN A 106 -12.25 8.68 -6.03
CA GLN A 106 -11.14 9.40 -6.64
C GLN A 106 -9.80 9.20 -5.91
N GLY A 107 -9.78 9.20 -4.58
CA GLY A 107 -8.52 9.00 -3.85
C GLY A 107 -7.91 7.58 -3.97
N PHE A 108 -8.66 6.56 -4.40
CA PHE A 108 -8.06 5.27 -4.80
C PHE A 108 -7.36 5.41 -6.15
N ILE A 109 -7.94 6.17 -7.08
CA ILE A 109 -7.33 6.45 -8.38
C ILE A 109 -6.06 7.29 -8.16
N ASP A 110 -6.13 8.32 -7.33
CA ASP A 110 -4.98 9.19 -7.02
C ASP A 110 -3.87 8.40 -6.32
N PHE A 111 -4.24 7.51 -5.39
CA PHE A 111 -3.28 6.63 -4.75
C PHE A 111 -2.61 5.68 -5.76
N VAL A 112 -3.39 5.01 -6.62
CA VAL A 112 -2.84 4.15 -7.68
C VAL A 112 -1.91 4.93 -8.61
N LYS A 113 -2.25 6.16 -8.99
CA LYS A 113 -1.37 7.04 -9.78
C LYS A 113 -0.07 7.35 -9.04
N SER A 114 -0.12 7.68 -7.75
CA SER A 114 1.09 7.92 -6.95
C SER A 114 2.00 6.68 -6.89
N LEU A 115 1.41 5.48 -6.87
CA LEU A 115 2.16 4.23 -6.89
C LEU A 115 2.86 3.96 -8.23
N GLN A 116 2.37 4.55 -9.34
CA GLN A 116 2.98 4.37 -10.66
C GLN A 116 4.35 5.02 -10.79
N GLU A 117 4.65 6.02 -9.96
CA GLU A 117 5.94 6.73 -9.91
C GLU A 117 7.09 5.86 -9.36
N TYR A 118 6.78 4.72 -8.75
CA TYR A 118 7.76 3.82 -8.13
C TYR A 118 8.02 2.61 -9.02
N ASP A 119 9.27 2.16 -9.11
CA ASP A 119 9.63 0.96 -9.88
C ASP A 119 9.11 -0.32 -9.19
N ALA A 120 9.22 -0.36 -7.86
CA ALA A 120 8.73 -1.47 -7.05
C ALA A 120 8.19 -1.01 -5.69
N ILE A 121 7.30 -1.82 -5.13
CA ILE A 121 6.66 -1.58 -3.84
C ILE A 121 6.90 -2.78 -2.93
N ILE A 122 7.45 -2.51 -1.75
CA ILE A 122 7.68 -3.51 -0.70
C ILE A 122 6.64 -3.26 0.40
N GLN A 123 5.68 -4.17 0.55
CA GLN A 123 4.70 -4.07 1.63
C GLN A 123 5.27 -4.75 2.88
N VAL A 124 5.49 -3.95 3.92
CA VAL A 124 6.13 -4.43 5.16
C VAL A 124 5.14 -4.54 6.30
N GLY A 125 5.28 -5.63 7.06
CA GLY A 125 4.55 -5.89 8.28
C GLY A 125 3.43 -6.90 8.15
N GLY A 126 3.35 -7.81 9.14
CA GLY A 126 2.29 -8.82 9.20
C GLY A 126 0.88 -8.20 9.24
N SER A 127 0.75 -6.97 9.77
CA SER A 127 -0.53 -6.25 9.85
C SER A 127 -1.20 -5.91 8.50
N PHE A 128 -0.53 -6.12 7.35
CA PHE A 128 -1.19 -6.04 6.04
C PHE A 128 -2.00 -7.30 5.68
N PHE A 129 -1.73 -8.42 6.34
CA PHE A 129 -2.26 -9.74 6.00
C PHE A 129 -2.82 -10.49 7.21
N VAL A 130 -3.06 -9.78 8.32
CA VAL A 130 -3.65 -10.38 9.53
C VAL A 130 -5.15 -10.20 9.48
N ASP A 131 -5.88 -11.29 9.27
CA ASP A 131 -7.35 -11.30 9.09
C ASP A 131 -8.14 -10.52 10.16
N LEU A 132 -7.58 -10.37 11.37
CA LEU A 132 -8.16 -9.61 12.47
C LEU A 132 -8.46 -8.13 12.14
N TYR A 133 -7.74 -7.53 11.18
CA TYR A 133 -7.94 -6.13 10.78
C TYR A 133 -8.98 -5.93 9.66
N GLY A 134 -9.60 -7.02 9.19
CA GLY A 134 -10.67 -6.99 8.20
C GLY A 134 -10.21 -6.70 6.77
N VAL A 135 -11.13 -6.85 5.82
CA VAL A 135 -10.88 -6.82 4.37
C VAL A 135 -10.24 -5.53 3.83
N THR A 136 -10.31 -4.42 4.58
CA THR A 136 -9.72 -3.13 4.19
C THR A 136 -8.20 -3.14 4.18
N GLN A 137 -7.54 -4.09 4.85
CA GLN A 137 -6.09 -4.20 4.84
C GLN A 137 -5.50 -4.57 3.47
N PHE A 138 -6.28 -5.28 2.64
CA PHE A 138 -5.87 -5.67 1.30
C PHE A 138 -5.97 -4.52 0.28
N GLU A 139 -6.57 -3.38 0.65
CA GLU A 139 -6.76 -2.25 -0.27
C GLU A 139 -5.45 -1.73 -0.83
N HIS A 140 -4.40 -1.62 -0.01
CA HIS A 140 -3.06 -1.23 -0.45
C HIS A 140 -2.47 -2.24 -1.45
N ALA A 141 -2.64 -3.54 -1.21
CA ALA A 141 -2.20 -4.59 -2.12
C ALA A 141 -2.94 -4.56 -3.46
N LEU A 142 -4.27 -4.43 -3.42
CA LEU A 142 -5.09 -4.30 -4.62
C LEU A 142 -4.73 -3.04 -5.42
N CYS A 143 -4.43 -1.93 -4.76
CA CYS A 143 -3.96 -0.73 -5.44
C CYS A 143 -2.58 -0.92 -6.09
N SER A 144 -1.65 -1.63 -5.44
CA SER A 144 -0.36 -1.98 -6.06
C SER A 144 -0.54 -2.84 -7.32
N PHE A 145 -1.45 -3.83 -7.28
CA PHE A 145 -1.78 -4.63 -8.46
C PHE A 145 -2.41 -3.79 -9.58
N MET A 146 -3.33 -2.88 -9.24
CA MET A 146 -3.92 -1.95 -10.21
C MET A 146 -2.87 -1.00 -10.83
N ALA A 147 -1.85 -0.62 -10.07
CA ALA A 147 -0.71 0.16 -10.56
C ALA A 147 0.24 -0.65 -11.44
N ARG A 148 -0.03 -1.95 -11.66
CA ARG A 148 0.84 -2.91 -12.36
C ARG A 148 2.25 -2.97 -11.76
N LYS A 149 2.36 -2.81 -10.44
CA LYS A 149 3.63 -2.91 -9.74
C LYS A 149 3.77 -4.30 -9.13
N THR A 150 4.95 -4.87 -9.28
CA THR A 150 5.32 -6.11 -8.58
C THR A 150 5.40 -5.81 -7.10
N GLY A 151 4.50 -6.38 -6.32
CA GLY A 151 4.61 -6.37 -4.87
C GLY A 151 5.50 -7.53 -4.42
N LEU A 152 6.57 -7.25 -3.68
CA LEU A 152 7.29 -8.27 -2.93
C LEU A 152 6.43 -8.65 -1.71
N TYR A 153 5.38 -9.45 -1.96
CA TYR A 153 4.66 -10.16 -0.90
C TYR A 153 5.53 -11.32 -0.47
N GLY A 154 5.64 -11.58 0.83
CA GLY A 154 6.42 -12.67 1.40
C GLY A 154 6.00 -14.06 0.90
N ARG A 155 6.44 -14.39 -0.31
CA ARG A 155 6.75 -15.69 -0.88
C ARG A 155 7.41 -15.41 -2.22
N ALA A 156 8.68 -15.81 -2.35
CA ALA A 156 9.46 -15.69 -3.57
C ALA A 156 8.69 -16.30 -4.75
N GLN A 157 7.99 -15.48 -5.52
CA GLN A 157 7.59 -15.85 -6.87
C GLN A 157 8.70 -15.41 -7.80
N ARG A 158 9.23 -16.40 -8.53
CA ARG A 158 10.32 -16.30 -9.50
C ARG A 158 10.28 -14.98 -10.26
N TRP A 159 11.39 -14.27 -10.18
CA TRP A 159 11.80 -13.30 -11.18
C TRP A 159 11.95 -14.04 -12.51
N SER A 160 10.95 -13.95 -13.38
CA SER A 160 11.18 -14.21 -14.80
C SER A 160 11.85 -12.97 -15.37
N VAL A 161 13.18 -13.02 -15.44
CA VAL A 161 13.99 -12.10 -16.23
C VAL A 161 13.61 -12.31 -17.71
N PRO A 162 13.11 -11.29 -18.43
CA PRO A 162 12.87 -11.42 -19.86
C PRO A 162 14.21 -11.28 -20.58
N GLY A 163 14.80 -12.42 -21.00
CA GLY A 163 16.00 -12.40 -21.81
C GLY A 163 17.01 -13.49 -21.47
N SER A 164 16.66 -14.75 -21.74
CA SER A 164 17.67 -15.79 -21.98
C SER A 164 17.11 -16.74 -23.04
N ALA A 165 17.12 -16.26 -24.28
CA ALA A 165 17.21 -17.11 -25.44
C ALA A 165 18.67 -17.09 -25.88
N VAL A 166 19.40 -18.13 -25.50
CA VAL A 166 20.51 -18.70 -26.27
C VAL A 166 20.29 -20.21 -26.23
#